data_AF-E4Z1U9-F1
#
_entry.id   AF-E4Z1U9-F1
#
_cell.length_a   1.000
_cell.length_b   1.000
_cell.length_c   1.000
_cell.angle_alpha   90.00
_cell.angle_beta   90.00
_cell.angle_gamma   90.00
#
_symmetry.space_group_name_H-M   'P 1'
#
loop_
_entity.id
_entity.type
_entity.pdbx_description
1 polymer ?
#
loop_
_entity_poly.entity_id
_entity_poly.type
_entity_poly.pdbx_seq_one_letter_code
_entity_poly.pdbx_strand_id
1 'polypeptide(L)'
;MGAVSNPTGPPCWWRSTNDPGRALDGLDQQCRNWHRCYKCIRKDSAESCDPDTVEYIANYIPEENKFVCDASENTSCENQACLCDVEVASQMFNGFTAVDNSYVNVYGFDHAASCVSMTNAGKRDLDCCGTFPYRWTFNTDARECCSGVISALGTCSDNGPDVTIEPPTEPPTDPPTDAPTTSTTSTSTTTTTTTTDTDPCEGVTCSNYGNCYVDAYAQPYCICDEGWMGDNCATEVSSYFGAKTKCAENEGRRDLAILVDVSGKTNRRTDVFEFLKRVTQSIDLDKVKLSLTTLGVSDEELIFPAQFSSLAEIETTVESIKWGGDKTKTMLGMSTAARSLDTEDSIADMILVISDGWESGNIEGAMNSASDAASAGITLVAAAVATPSTRTKTQNLLEPELDFLAGLTQNVDGNVFALRPDGIDAAAASFMDLFNALQNCEISNDAAKEAAALYLATKVVISTKEAFNLQSTGSMIDFFGYLPDWAQKF
;
A
#
# COMPACT_ATOMS: atom_id res chain seq x y z
N MET A 1 -27.75 23.08 9.92
CA MET A 1 -26.51 22.49 9.38
C MET A 1 -25.39 23.48 9.71
N GLY A 2 -24.69 23.25 10.82
CA GLY A 2 -23.60 24.11 11.27
C GLY A 2 -22.32 23.69 10.57
N ALA A 3 -21.61 24.66 9.98
CA ALA A 3 -20.29 24.44 9.40
C ALA A 3 -19.32 24.03 10.52
N VAL A 4 -18.81 22.81 10.44
CA VAL A 4 -17.62 22.39 11.18
C VAL A 4 -16.45 23.11 10.50
N SER A 5 -15.77 23.98 11.25
CA SER A 5 -14.54 24.64 10.80
C SER A 5 -13.45 23.57 10.66
N ASN A 6 -13.11 23.19 9.42
CA ASN A 6 -11.99 22.29 9.14
C ASN A 6 -10.67 22.95 9.63
N PRO A 7 -9.94 22.36 10.60
CA PRO A 7 -8.75 22.98 11.19
C PRO A 7 -7.55 23.05 10.22
N THR A 8 -7.56 22.28 9.13
CA THR A 8 -6.62 22.42 8.02
C THR A 8 -7.25 23.33 6.95
N GLY A 9 -6.90 24.61 6.99
CA GLY A 9 -7.21 25.51 5.88
C GLY A 9 -6.61 24.94 4.61
N PRO A 10 -7.27 25.09 3.45
CA PRO A 10 -6.75 24.51 2.24
C PRO A 10 -5.44 25.23 1.84
N PRO A 11 -4.54 24.55 1.09
CA PRO A 11 -3.23 25.09 0.70
C PRO A 11 -3.33 26.52 0.14
N CYS A 12 -2.24 27.29 0.21
CA CYS A 12 -2.24 28.71 -0.17
C CYS A 12 -2.81 28.97 -1.58
N TRP A 13 -2.69 27.99 -2.46
CA TRP A 13 -3.20 28.04 -3.83
C TRP A 13 -4.73 27.82 -3.94
N TRP A 14 -5.39 27.20 -2.97
CA TRP A 14 -6.78 26.74 -3.12
C TRP A 14 -7.84 27.80 -2.76
N ARG A 15 -7.50 28.76 -1.88
CA ARG A 15 -8.51 29.61 -1.23
C ARG A 15 -9.07 30.75 -2.11
N SER A 16 -8.54 30.96 -3.31
CA SER A 16 -8.91 32.07 -4.20
C SER A 16 -9.24 31.55 -5.59
N THR A 17 -10.51 31.65 -5.98
CA THR A 17 -10.97 31.33 -7.35
C THR A 17 -10.33 32.22 -8.42
N ASN A 18 -9.84 33.39 -8.03
CA ASN A 18 -9.50 34.46 -8.97
C ASN A 18 -8.01 34.77 -9.13
N ASP A 19 -7.15 34.47 -8.17
CA ASP A 19 -5.69 34.55 -8.37
C ASP A 19 -4.96 34.01 -7.14
N PRO A 20 -4.38 32.82 -7.22
CA PRO A 20 -3.76 32.24 -6.05
C PRO A 20 -2.32 32.73 -5.88
N GLY A 21 -1.87 32.83 -4.63
CA GLY A 21 -0.51 33.24 -4.27
C GLY A 21 0.54 32.25 -4.76
N ARG A 22 1.83 32.58 -4.70
CA ARG A 22 2.90 31.65 -5.13
C ARG A 22 2.80 30.30 -4.38
N ALA A 23 3.01 29.18 -5.08
CA ALA A 23 3.15 27.87 -4.45
C ALA A 23 4.35 27.89 -3.47
N LEU A 24 4.14 27.49 -2.22
CA LEU A 24 5.15 27.58 -1.16
C LEU A 24 6.06 26.36 -1.12
N ASP A 25 5.52 25.17 -1.37
CA ASP A 25 6.23 23.90 -1.36
C ASP A 25 5.87 23.01 -2.56
N GLY A 26 6.35 21.75 -2.52
CA GLY A 26 6.07 20.77 -3.56
C GLY A 26 4.58 20.46 -3.69
N LEU A 27 3.87 20.30 -2.57
CA LEU A 27 2.45 19.97 -2.54
C LEU A 27 1.61 21.10 -3.14
N ASP A 28 1.85 22.35 -2.74
CA ASP A 28 1.23 23.53 -3.32
C ASP A 28 1.44 23.61 -4.84
N GLN A 29 2.63 23.24 -5.30
CA GLN A 29 2.98 23.28 -6.71
C GLN A 29 2.20 22.22 -7.51
N GLN A 30 1.95 21.03 -6.95
CA GLN A 30 1.14 19.99 -7.61
C GLN A 30 -0.35 20.34 -7.60
N CYS A 31 -0.88 20.79 -6.47
CA CYS A 31 -2.26 21.31 -6.38
C CYS A 31 -2.50 22.45 -7.40
N ARG A 32 -1.51 23.32 -7.56
CA ARG A 32 -1.54 24.37 -8.58
C ARG A 32 -1.57 23.84 -10.00
N ASN A 33 -0.74 22.85 -10.30
CA ASN A 33 -0.66 22.25 -11.63
C ASN A 33 -1.98 21.57 -11.99
N TRP A 34 -2.52 20.78 -11.07
CA TRP A 34 -3.83 20.13 -11.18
C TRP A 34 -4.94 21.14 -11.47
N HIS A 35 -5.05 22.21 -10.67
CA HIS A 35 -6.09 23.21 -10.87
C HIS A 35 -5.94 23.97 -12.20
N ARG A 36 -4.71 24.17 -12.69
CA ARG A 36 -4.47 24.75 -14.02
C ARG A 36 -4.91 23.81 -15.14
N CYS A 37 -4.69 22.51 -14.96
CA CYS A 37 -5.16 21.45 -15.83
C CYS A 37 -6.68 21.50 -15.97
N TYR A 38 -7.41 21.50 -14.86
CA TYR A 38 -8.88 21.60 -14.81
C TYR A 38 -9.43 22.87 -15.46
N LYS A 39 -8.79 24.03 -15.21
CA LYS A 39 -9.16 25.28 -15.87
C LYS A 39 -9.03 25.19 -17.40
N CYS A 40 -8.04 24.46 -17.89
CA CYS A 40 -7.88 24.25 -19.33
C CYS A 40 -8.94 23.34 -19.92
N ILE A 41 -9.36 22.28 -19.21
CA ILE A 41 -10.49 21.44 -19.66
C ILE A 41 -11.74 22.29 -19.90
N ARG A 42 -12.11 23.15 -18.93
CA ARG A 42 -13.25 24.06 -19.07
C ARG A 42 -13.08 25.03 -20.24
N LYS A 43 -11.90 25.63 -20.38
CA LYS A 43 -11.62 26.59 -21.45
C LYS A 43 -11.66 25.95 -22.83
N ASP A 44 -10.98 24.82 -23.02
CA ASP A 44 -10.86 24.12 -24.30
C ASP A 44 -12.21 23.53 -24.77
N SER A 45 -13.07 23.15 -23.81
CA SER A 45 -14.43 22.67 -24.08
C SER A 45 -15.46 23.79 -24.22
N ALA A 46 -15.06 25.06 -24.16
CA ALA A 46 -15.98 26.20 -24.11
C ALA A 46 -17.06 26.04 -23.02
N GLU A 47 -16.64 25.57 -21.83
CA GLU A 47 -17.47 25.28 -20.65
C GLU A 47 -18.48 24.12 -20.84
N SER A 48 -18.37 23.33 -21.89
CA SER A 48 -19.25 22.16 -22.09
C SER A 48 -18.85 20.95 -21.24
N CYS A 49 -17.60 20.91 -20.76
CA CYS A 49 -17.06 19.87 -19.89
C CYS A 49 -16.79 20.44 -18.51
N ASP A 50 -17.42 19.86 -17.47
CA ASP A 50 -17.13 20.20 -16.08
C ASP A 50 -16.33 19.07 -15.40
N PRO A 51 -15.00 19.19 -15.31
CA PRO A 51 -14.14 18.14 -14.80
C PRO A 51 -14.36 17.82 -13.31
N ASP A 52 -15.07 18.69 -12.56
CA ASP A 52 -15.41 18.41 -11.16
C ASP A 52 -16.52 17.35 -11.02
N THR A 53 -17.33 17.18 -12.07
CA THR A 53 -18.55 16.34 -12.05
C THR A 53 -18.50 15.13 -12.98
N VAL A 54 -17.53 15.07 -13.88
CA VAL A 54 -17.40 13.93 -14.79
C VAL A 54 -16.87 12.70 -14.05
N GLU A 55 -17.46 11.55 -14.36
CA GLU A 55 -16.98 10.24 -13.88
C GLU A 55 -16.16 9.60 -15.00
N TYR A 56 -15.04 8.97 -14.65
CA TYR A 56 -14.14 8.36 -15.61
C TYR A 56 -13.59 7.04 -15.06
N ILE A 57 -13.04 6.21 -15.97
CA ILE A 57 -12.39 4.95 -15.63
C ILE A 57 -10.87 5.17 -15.59
N ALA A 58 -10.28 4.90 -14.43
CA ALA A 58 -8.84 4.80 -14.23
C ALA A 58 -8.49 3.38 -13.78
N ASN A 59 -7.55 2.74 -14.47
CA ASN A 59 -7.04 1.43 -14.12
C ASN A 59 -5.75 1.60 -13.31
N TYR A 60 -5.65 0.91 -12.18
CA TYR A 60 -4.37 0.79 -11.47
C TYR A 60 -3.56 -0.31 -12.15
N ILE A 61 -2.30 -0.03 -12.50
CA ILE A 61 -1.33 -1.00 -13.02
C ILE A 61 -0.37 -1.33 -11.87
N PRO A 62 -0.58 -2.47 -11.17
CA PRO A 62 0.17 -2.87 -9.99
C PRO A 62 1.69 -2.88 -10.19
N GLU A 63 2.13 -3.26 -11.39
CA GLU A 63 3.52 -3.46 -11.78
C GLU A 63 4.30 -2.15 -11.83
N GLU A 64 3.67 -1.13 -12.42
CA GLU A 64 4.23 0.20 -12.55
C GLU A 64 3.91 1.08 -11.35
N ASN A 65 3.10 0.57 -10.42
CA ASN A 65 2.58 1.28 -9.27
C ASN A 65 2.02 2.67 -9.66
N LYS A 66 1.17 2.67 -10.69
CA LYS A 66 0.58 3.91 -11.22
C LYS A 66 -0.86 3.68 -11.67
N PHE A 67 -1.66 4.73 -11.60
CA PHE A 67 -2.95 4.78 -12.27
C PHE A 67 -2.75 5.16 -13.74
N VAL A 68 -3.61 4.64 -14.62
CA VAL A 68 -3.64 4.95 -16.06
C VAL A 68 -5.08 5.14 -16.50
N CYS A 69 -5.33 6.17 -17.29
CA CYS A 69 -6.63 6.46 -17.86
C CYS A 69 -6.93 5.54 -19.05
N ASP A 70 -8.11 4.95 -19.06
CA ASP A 70 -8.57 4.16 -20.20
C ASP A 70 -9.19 5.05 -21.28
N ALA A 71 -8.39 5.47 -22.25
CA ALA A 71 -8.86 6.34 -23.32
C ALA A 71 -9.87 5.67 -24.27
N SER A 72 -10.04 4.34 -24.20
CA SER A 72 -11.02 3.61 -25.01
C SER A 72 -12.42 3.62 -24.39
N GLU A 73 -12.48 3.70 -23.05
CA GLU A 73 -13.73 3.73 -22.29
C GLU A 73 -14.16 5.16 -21.90
N ASN A 74 -13.21 6.10 -21.86
CA ASN A 74 -13.48 7.50 -21.51
C ASN A 74 -13.74 8.37 -22.74
N THR A 75 -14.76 9.22 -22.68
CA THR A 75 -14.95 10.33 -23.62
C THR A 75 -13.77 11.32 -23.56
N SER A 76 -13.64 12.21 -24.54
CA SER A 76 -12.56 13.20 -24.54
C SER A 76 -12.54 14.08 -23.27
N CYS A 77 -13.71 14.40 -22.69
CA CYS A 77 -13.81 15.19 -21.46
C CYS A 77 -13.37 14.39 -20.24
N GLU A 78 -13.89 13.17 -20.10
CA GLU A 78 -13.57 12.22 -19.02
C GLU A 78 -12.09 11.85 -19.02
N ASN A 79 -11.51 11.58 -20.19
CA ASN A 79 -10.11 11.21 -20.31
C ASN A 79 -9.18 12.37 -19.93
N GLN A 80 -9.53 13.62 -20.27
CA GLN A 80 -8.74 14.80 -19.88
C GLN A 80 -8.78 15.02 -18.37
N ALA A 81 -9.95 14.89 -17.75
CA ALA A 81 -10.10 14.97 -16.30
C ALA A 81 -9.29 13.87 -15.60
N CYS A 82 -9.45 12.62 -16.07
CA CYS A 82 -8.68 11.48 -15.59
C CYS A 82 -7.17 11.72 -15.66
N LEU A 83 -6.65 12.23 -16.79
CA LEU A 83 -5.21 12.47 -16.94
C LEU A 83 -4.70 13.48 -15.91
N CYS A 84 -5.41 14.59 -15.71
CA CYS A 84 -5.05 15.59 -14.70
C CYS A 84 -5.02 14.99 -13.28
N ASP A 85 -6.02 14.15 -12.98
CA ASP A 85 -6.25 13.51 -11.69
C ASP A 85 -5.20 12.44 -11.38
N VAL A 86 -4.92 11.55 -12.34
CA VAL A 86 -3.87 10.53 -12.24
C VAL A 86 -2.49 11.16 -12.06
N GLU A 87 -2.21 12.27 -12.76
CA GLU A 87 -0.93 12.97 -12.62
C GLU A 87 -0.75 13.56 -11.22
N VAL A 88 -1.77 14.21 -10.66
CA VAL A 88 -1.66 14.77 -9.31
C VAL A 88 -1.54 13.66 -8.27
N ALA A 89 -2.29 12.57 -8.42
CA ALA A 89 -2.16 11.40 -7.56
C ALA A 89 -0.74 10.83 -7.61
N SER A 90 -0.21 10.59 -8.82
CA SER A 90 1.15 10.09 -9.02
C SER A 90 2.22 11.02 -8.43
N GLN A 91 2.07 12.34 -8.62
CA GLN A 91 2.98 13.32 -8.06
C GLN A 91 2.88 13.42 -6.54
N MET A 92 1.70 13.22 -5.94
CA MET A 92 1.53 13.16 -4.49
C MET A 92 2.19 11.91 -3.92
N PHE A 93 2.00 10.74 -4.55
CA PHE A 93 2.67 9.50 -4.15
C PHE A 93 4.20 9.61 -4.22
N ASN A 94 4.73 10.19 -5.30
CA ASN A 94 6.18 10.31 -5.50
C ASN A 94 6.82 11.51 -4.77
N GLY A 95 6.04 12.55 -4.47
CA GLY A 95 6.51 13.85 -4.01
C GLY A 95 6.26 14.17 -2.54
N PHE A 96 5.71 13.23 -1.76
CA PHE A 96 5.32 13.48 -0.36
C PHE A 96 6.49 13.93 0.54
N THR A 97 7.73 13.58 0.19
CA THR A 97 8.94 14.05 0.90
C THR A 97 9.21 15.55 0.73
N ALA A 98 8.51 16.23 -0.18
CA ALA A 98 8.64 17.65 -0.45
C ALA A 98 7.61 18.53 0.30
N VAL A 99 6.82 17.95 1.21
CA VAL A 99 5.93 18.70 2.11
C VAL A 99 6.76 19.39 3.18
N ASP A 100 6.68 20.72 3.24
CA ASP A 100 7.30 21.48 4.33
C ASP A 100 6.27 21.67 5.44
N ASN A 101 6.45 20.92 6.53
CA ASN A 101 5.56 20.96 7.69
C ASN A 101 5.40 22.38 8.29
N SER A 102 6.32 23.31 8.03
CA SER A 102 6.17 24.70 8.47
C SER A 102 5.04 25.46 7.79
N TYR A 103 4.49 24.93 6.68
CA TYR A 103 3.35 25.50 5.95
C TYR A 103 2.00 24.85 6.28
N VAL A 104 1.94 23.96 7.27
CA VAL A 104 0.69 23.31 7.70
C VAL A 104 0.09 24.03 8.90
N ASN A 105 -1.22 24.28 8.87
CA ASN A 105 -1.97 24.94 9.95
C ASN A 105 -1.72 24.35 11.35
N VAL A 106 -1.59 23.03 11.47
CA VAL A 106 -1.37 22.34 12.75
C VAL A 106 -0.07 22.78 13.43
N TYR A 107 0.91 23.24 12.64
CA TYR A 107 2.18 23.77 13.11
C TYR A 107 2.21 25.31 13.18
N GLY A 108 1.05 25.95 13.14
CA GLY A 108 0.91 27.40 13.36
C GLY A 108 1.07 28.25 12.11
N PHE A 109 1.05 27.66 10.92
CA PHE A 109 1.00 28.43 9.67
C PHE A 109 -0.35 29.15 9.54
N ASP A 110 -0.35 30.48 9.45
CA ASP A 110 -1.58 31.24 9.19
C ASP A 110 -1.74 31.42 7.67
N HIS A 111 -2.54 30.55 7.04
CA HIS A 111 -2.83 30.67 5.60
C HIS A 111 -3.49 32.03 5.25
N ALA A 112 -4.32 32.61 6.12
CA ALA A 112 -5.00 33.85 5.79
C ALA A 112 -4.02 35.05 5.75
N ALA A 113 -3.05 35.06 6.66
CA ALA A 113 -2.02 36.10 6.69
C ALA A 113 -0.89 35.86 5.67
N SER A 114 -0.52 34.61 5.43
CA SER A 114 0.67 34.24 4.65
C SER A 114 0.39 34.05 3.16
N CYS A 115 -0.81 33.61 2.80
CA CYS A 115 -1.22 33.42 1.41
C CYS A 115 -1.80 34.72 0.83
N VAL A 116 -0.96 35.76 0.75
CA VAL A 116 -1.40 37.07 0.26
C VAL A 116 -1.78 36.94 -1.22
N SER A 117 -3.05 37.16 -1.54
CA SER A 117 -3.50 37.27 -2.93
C SER A 117 -2.73 38.40 -3.61
N MET A 118 -2.26 38.17 -4.84
CA MET A 118 -1.60 39.21 -5.63
C MET A 118 -2.66 40.26 -6.03
N THR A 119 -2.88 41.26 -5.17
CA THR A 119 -3.95 42.27 -5.21
C THR A 119 -3.98 43.18 -6.45
N ASN A 120 -3.04 43.01 -7.40
CA ASN A 120 -2.94 43.81 -8.62
C ASN A 120 -3.18 42.99 -9.90
N ALA A 121 -3.75 41.80 -9.81
CA ALA A 121 -4.19 41.10 -10.99
C ALA A 121 -5.60 41.56 -11.36
N GLY A 122 -5.68 42.63 -12.16
CA GLY A 122 -6.90 42.88 -12.94
C GLY A 122 -7.29 41.62 -13.73
N LYS A 123 -8.54 41.50 -14.17
CA LYS A 123 -8.98 40.39 -15.03
C LYS A 123 -7.97 40.25 -16.18
N ARG A 124 -7.18 39.17 -16.15
CA ARG A 124 -6.23 38.82 -17.20
C ARG A 124 -6.91 37.81 -18.10
N ASP A 125 -6.70 37.97 -19.40
CA ASP A 125 -7.07 36.93 -20.34
C ASP A 125 -6.09 35.77 -20.14
N LEU A 126 -6.64 34.63 -19.71
CA LEU A 126 -5.88 33.40 -19.55
C LEU A 126 -6.13 32.51 -20.76
N ASP A 127 -5.07 31.93 -21.30
CA ASP A 127 -5.15 30.91 -22.34
C ASP A 127 -4.39 29.64 -21.95
N CYS A 128 -4.58 28.56 -22.70
CA CYS A 128 -4.09 27.22 -22.38
C CYS A 128 -3.03 26.75 -23.36
N CYS A 129 -2.00 26.09 -22.84
CA CYS A 129 -0.87 25.61 -23.61
C CYS A 129 -0.40 24.25 -23.11
N GLY A 130 0.06 23.39 -24.02
CA GLY A 130 0.53 22.03 -23.72
C GLY A 130 -0.50 20.94 -24.01
N THR A 131 -0.21 19.73 -23.56
CA THR A 131 -1.09 18.55 -23.67
C THR A 131 -1.40 18.01 -22.29
N PHE A 132 -2.58 17.44 -22.08
CA PHE A 132 -2.94 16.83 -20.81
C PHE A 132 -1.97 15.68 -20.47
N PRO A 133 -1.50 15.56 -19.20
CA PRO A 133 -1.88 16.34 -18.01
C PRO A 133 -1.10 17.66 -17.79
N TYR A 134 -0.13 17.97 -18.64
CA TYR A 134 0.72 19.17 -18.54
C TYR A 134 0.15 20.39 -19.31
N ARG A 135 -1.17 20.46 -19.46
CA ARG A 135 -1.84 21.58 -20.13
C ARG A 135 -2.21 22.65 -19.12
N TRP A 136 -1.56 23.79 -19.19
CA TRP A 136 -1.63 24.81 -18.14
C TRP A 136 -2.08 26.16 -18.66
N THR A 137 -2.80 26.89 -17.79
CA THR A 137 -3.15 28.28 -18.05
C THR A 137 -1.93 29.20 -17.97
N PHE A 138 -1.88 30.19 -18.86
CA PHE A 138 -0.91 31.29 -18.87
C PHE A 138 -1.60 32.62 -19.15
N ASN A 139 -0.96 33.72 -18.74
CA ASN A 139 -1.43 35.08 -19.03
C ASN A 139 -0.97 35.51 -20.43
N THR A 140 -1.92 35.74 -21.35
CA THR A 140 -1.64 36.11 -22.74
C THR A 140 -0.94 37.48 -22.87
N ASP A 141 -1.08 38.36 -21.87
CA ASP A 141 -0.40 39.67 -21.86
C ASP A 141 1.11 39.56 -21.56
N ALA A 142 1.55 38.43 -21.01
CA ALA A 142 2.93 38.25 -20.52
C ALA A 142 3.65 37.05 -21.16
N ARG A 143 2.88 36.11 -21.71
CA ARG A 143 3.37 34.83 -22.20
C ARG A 143 2.59 34.41 -23.44
N GLU A 144 3.17 33.52 -24.21
CA GLU A 144 2.58 32.92 -25.40
C GLU A 144 2.83 31.40 -25.42
N CYS A 145 2.06 30.66 -26.23
CA CYS A 145 2.24 29.23 -26.40
C CYS A 145 3.04 28.94 -27.67
N CYS A 146 4.29 28.50 -27.52
CA CYS A 146 5.14 28.10 -28.65
C CYS A 146 5.20 26.58 -28.72
N SER A 147 4.57 25.96 -29.73
CA SER A 147 4.61 24.50 -29.94
C SER A 147 4.26 23.68 -28.69
N GLY A 148 3.26 24.12 -27.92
CA GLY A 148 2.84 23.47 -26.68
C GLY A 148 3.64 23.84 -25.43
N VAL A 149 4.61 24.76 -25.53
CA VAL A 149 5.41 25.24 -24.39
C VAL A 149 5.10 26.72 -24.10
N ILE A 150 4.80 27.02 -22.85
CA ILE A 150 4.57 28.40 -22.39
C ILE A 150 5.89 29.17 -22.38
N SER A 151 6.02 30.17 -23.24
CA SER A 151 7.21 31.02 -23.38
C SER A 151 6.90 32.49 -23.04
N ALA A 152 7.92 33.33 -22.92
CA ALA A 152 7.71 34.76 -22.73
C ALA A 152 7.16 35.39 -24.02
N LEU A 153 6.29 36.40 -23.89
CA LEU A 153 5.68 37.03 -25.07
C LEU A 153 6.76 37.62 -26.01
N GLY A 154 6.68 37.30 -27.30
CA GLY A 154 7.64 37.71 -28.33
C GLY A 154 8.91 36.84 -28.43
N THR A 155 8.92 35.66 -27.81
CA THR A 155 10.03 34.70 -27.90
C THR A 155 9.74 33.51 -28.81
N CYS A 156 8.48 33.27 -29.18
CA CYS A 156 8.17 32.41 -30.31
C CYS A 156 8.87 32.99 -31.53
N SER A 157 9.86 32.27 -32.06
CA SER A 157 10.44 32.63 -33.34
C SER A 157 9.37 32.40 -34.40
N ASP A 158 8.81 33.48 -34.92
CA ASP A 158 7.85 33.47 -36.01
C ASP A 158 8.21 32.43 -37.09
N ASN A 159 7.28 31.50 -37.33
CA ASN A 159 7.00 30.82 -38.60
C ASN A 159 8.09 29.91 -39.21
N GLY A 160 8.11 28.64 -38.79
CA GLY A 160 8.06 27.57 -39.79
C GLY A 160 6.63 27.49 -40.36
N PRO A 161 6.43 27.26 -41.67
CA PRO A 161 5.13 27.41 -42.31
C PRO A 161 4.04 26.57 -41.61
N ASP A 162 2.98 27.28 -41.26
CA ASP A 162 1.66 26.83 -40.82
C ASP A 162 1.32 25.41 -41.32
N VAL A 163 1.44 24.42 -40.43
CA VAL A 163 0.87 23.08 -40.67
C VAL A 163 -0.59 23.19 -40.29
N THR A 164 -1.41 23.66 -41.23
CA THR A 164 -2.86 23.52 -41.17
C THR A 164 -3.18 22.02 -41.19
N ILE A 165 -3.48 21.45 -40.03
CA ILE A 165 -4.14 20.16 -39.93
C ILE A 165 -5.60 20.39 -40.31
N GLU A 166 -5.92 20.11 -41.58
CA GLU A 166 -7.29 20.07 -42.07
C GLU A 166 -8.02 18.88 -41.44
N PRO A 167 -9.27 19.04 -40.93
CA PRO A 167 -10.03 17.93 -40.35
C PRO A 167 -10.35 16.86 -41.41
N PRO A 168 -10.41 15.57 -41.02
CA PRO A 168 -10.59 14.47 -41.96
C PRO A 168 -11.95 14.61 -42.65
N THR A 169 -11.92 14.88 -43.96
CA THR A 169 -13.08 14.83 -44.82
C THR A 169 -13.45 13.37 -45.09
N GLU A 170 -14.75 13.09 -44.97
CA GLU A 170 -15.41 11.82 -45.29
C GLU A 170 -14.93 11.22 -46.61
N PRO A 171 -14.74 9.88 -46.71
CA PRO A 171 -14.28 9.26 -47.94
C PRO A 171 -15.38 9.32 -49.02
N PRO A 172 -15.05 9.75 -50.25
CA PRO A 172 -16.01 9.74 -51.34
C PRO A 172 -16.31 8.30 -51.78
N THR A 173 -17.59 8.05 -52.04
CA THR A 173 -18.09 6.82 -52.65
C THR A 173 -17.83 6.86 -54.16
N ASP A 174 -16.93 6.01 -54.64
CA ASP A 174 -16.73 5.81 -56.09
C ASP A 174 -17.73 4.80 -56.67
N PRO A 175 -18.24 5.01 -57.91
CA PRO A 175 -18.99 4.02 -58.68
C PRO A 175 -18.07 3.19 -59.61
N PRO A 176 -18.55 2.06 -60.17
CA PRO A 176 -17.69 1.06 -60.79
C PRO A 176 -17.41 1.39 -62.26
N THR A 177 -16.19 1.12 -62.74
CA THR A 177 -15.93 0.97 -64.17
C THR A 177 -14.81 -0.04 -64.41
N ASP A 178 -15.18 -1.13 -65.08
CA ASP A 178 -14.29 -2.16 -65.63
C ASP A 178 -13.45 -1.63 -66.79
N ALA A 179 -12.13 -1.94 -66.81
CA ALA A 179 -11.35 -2.33 -68.00
C ALA A 179 -9.89 -2.68 -67.64
N PRO A 180 -9.20 -3.51 -68.45
CA PRO A 180 -8.06 -4.32 -68.00
C PRO A 180 -6.68 -3.79 -68.40
N THR A 181 -5.64 -4.57 -68.04
CA THR A 181 -4.21 -4.53 -68.47
C THR A 181 -3.36 -3.55 -67.62
N THR A 182 -2.17 -3.85 -67.10
CA THR A 182 -1.06 -4.73 -67.54
C THR A 182 -0.10 -4.97 -66.35
N SER A 183 0.55 -6.14 -66.32
CA SER A 183 1.55 -6.53 -65.32
C SER A 183 2.77 -5.59 -65.23
N THR A 184 3.20 -5.27 -64.01
CA THR A 184 4.63 -5.09 -63.71
C THR A 184 4.94 -5.71 -62.35
N THR A 185 5.76 -6.75 -62.36
CA THR A 185 6.24 -7.48 -61.18
C THR A 185 7.27 -6.63 -60.45
N SER A 186 6.97 -6.28 -59.20
CA SER A 186 7.94 -5.74 -58.25
C SER A 186 7.98 -6.69 -57.05
N THR A 187 9.01 -7.53 -56.99
CA THR A 187 9.30 -8.39 -55.86
C THR A 187 9.73 -7.52 -54.67
N SER A 188 8.88 -7.42 -53.66
CA SER A 188 9.23 -6.86 -52.35
C SER A 188 9.34 -8.04 -51.37
N THR A 189 10.54 -8.28 -50.88
CA THR A 189 10.83 -9.33 -49.91
C THR A 189 10.36 -8.88 -48.53
N THR A 190 9.20 -9.36 -48.10
CA THR A 190 8.72 -9.21 -46.72
C THR A 190 9.36 -10.28 -45.84
N THR A 191 10.31 -9.87 -45.00
CA THR A 191 10.81 -10.70 -43.90
C THR A 191 9.77 -10.67 -42.78
N THR A 192 8.93 -11.69 -42.71
CA THR A 192 8.01 -11.92 -41.59
C THR A 192 8.78 -12.57 -40.44
N THR A 193 9.15 -11.78 -39.43
CA THR A 193 9.71 -12.31 -38.17
C THR A 193 8.54 -12.86 -37.34
N THR A 194 8.33 -14.16 -37.39
CA THR A 194 7.37 -14.87 -36.53
C THR A 194 7.99 -15.00 -35.14
N THR A 195 7.69 -14.08 -34.23
CA THR A 195 7.96 -14.26 -32.80
C THR A 195 6.94 -15.26 -32.28
N THR A 196 7.35 -16.51 -32.11
CA THR A 196 6.56 -17.52 -31.39
C THR A 196 6.53 -17.10 -29.93
N ASP A 197 5.37 -16.58 -29.51
CA ASP A 197 5.02 -16.30 -28.12
C ASP A 197 4.89 -17.64 -27.39
N THR A 198 5.99 -18.09 -26.77
CA THR A 198 6.02 -19.31 -25.96
C THR A 198 5.43 -18.97 -24.60
N ASP A 199 4.43 -19.74 -24.16
CA ASP A 199 3.81 -19.61 -22.83
C ASP A 199 4.91 -19.62 -21.76
N PRO A 200 5.07 -18.57 -20.94
CA PRO A 200 6.10 -18.52 -19.90
C PRO A 200 6.00 -19.65 -18.86
N CYS A 201 4.82 -20.26 -18.69
CA CYS A 201 4.64 -21.44 -17.85
C CYS A 201 5.03 -22.76 -18.53
N GLU A 202 5.37 -22.74 -19.83
CA GLU A 202 5.82 -23.93 -20.55
C GLU A 202 7.16 -24.42 -19.99
N GLY A 203 7.15 -25.57 -19.31
CA GLY A 203 8.33 -26.19 -18.71
C GLY A 203 8.56 -25.85 -17.23
N VAL A 204 7.74 -24.97 -16.64
CA VAL A 204 7.77 -24.70 -15.19
C VAL A 204 6.94 -25.74 -14.46
N THR A 205 7.61 -26.59 -13.67
CA THR A 205 6.94 -27.56 -12.81
C THR A 205 6.90 -27.02 -11.37
N CYS A 206 5.71 -26.68 -10.88
CA CYS A 206 5.46 -26.35 -9.46
C CYS A 206 5.48 -27.61 -8.58
N SER A 207 6.50 -28.46 -8.76
CA SER A 207 6.74 -29.75 -8.10
C SER A 207 5.56 -30.75 -8.09
N ASN A 208 4.53 -30.50 -8.91
CA ASN A 208 3.23 -31.19 -8.89
C ASN A 208 2.35 -30.90 -7.66
N TYR A 209 2.69 -29.88 -6.87
CA TYR A 209 1.96 -29.47 -5.67
C TYR A 209 1.56 -27.99 -5.76
N GLY A 210 1.24 -27.53 -6.96
CA GLY A 210 0.85 -26.17 -7.24
C GLY A 210 0.55 -25.96 -8.72
N ASN A 211 0.07 -24.76 -9.04
CA ASN A 211 -0.25 -24.34 -10.39
C ASN A 211 0.67 -23.18 -10.81
N CYS A 212 1.13 -23.21 -12.06
CA CYS A 212 1.93 -22.12 -12.63
C CYS A 212 1.03 -21.00 -13.14
N TYR A 213 1.41 -19.76 -12.84
CA TYR A 213 0.78 -18.54 -13.31
C TYR A 213 1.84 -17.63 -13.93
N VAL A 214 1.41 -16.76 -14.83
CA VAL A 214 2.28 -15.78 -15.50
C VAL A 214 1.95 -14.40 -14.96
N ASP A 215 2.97 -13.66 -14.49
CA ASP A 215 2.80 -12.28 -14.07
C ASP A 215 2.72 -11.31 -15.26
N ALA A 216 2.49 -10.03 -14.99
CA ALA A 216 2.38 -9.01 -16.04
C ALA A 216 3.70 -8.69 -16.75
N TYR A 217 4.83 -9.22 -16.30
CA TYR A 217 6.13 -9.16 -16.97
C TYR A 217 6.43 -10.41 -17.80
N ALA A 218 5.43 -11.27 -17.99
CA ALA A 218 5.56 -12.57 -18.63
C ALA A 218 6.57 -13.49 -17.92
N GLN A 219 6.73 -13.36 -16.59
CA GLN A 219 7.51 -14.29 -15.77
C GLN A 219 6.59 -15.34 -15.12
N PRO A 220 6.97 -16.63 -15.11
CA PRO A 220 6.21 -17.67 -14.44
C PRO A 220 6.46 -17.70 -12.93
N TYR A 221 5.42 -17.97 -12.14
CA TYR A 221 5.50 -18.22 -10.69
C TYR A 221 4.49 -19.30 -10.25
N CYS A 222 4.70 -19.92 -9.09
CA CYS A 222 3.86 -21.01 -8.58
C CYS A 222 2.96 -20.57 -7.42
N ILE A 223 1.70 -21.03 -7.43
CA ILE A 223 0.81 -21.00 -6.26
C ILE A 223 0.65 -22.43 -5.76
N CYS A 224 1.00 -22.67 -4.51
CA CYS A 224 1.06 -24.01 -3.93
C CYS A 224 -0.29 -24.53 -3.42
N ASP A 225 -0.48 -25.84 -3.56
CA ASP A 225 -1.58 -26.56 -2.96
C ASP A 225 -1.42 -26.62 -1.44
N GLU A 226 -2.53 -26.87 -0.73
CA GLU A 226 -2.55 -26.94 0.72
C GLU A 226 -1.52 -27.96 1.25
N GLY A 227 -0.74 -27.54 2.25
CA GLY A 227 0.33 -28.35 2.84
C GLY A 227 1.69 -28.28 2.12
N TRP A 228 1.83 -27.43 1.09
CA TRP A 228 3.08 -27.23 0.36
C TRP A 228 3.47 -25.75 0.30
N MET A 229 4.79 -25.48 0.24
CA MET A 229 5.33 -24.13 0.18
C MET A 229 6.67 -24.06 -0.58
N GLY A 230 7.18 -22.83 -0.75
CA GLY A 230 8.38 -22.48 -1.50
C GLY A 230 8.08 -22.09 -2.95
N ASP A 231 9.05 -21.47 -3.64
CA ASP A 231 8.90 -20.87 -4.98
C ASP A 231 8.39 -21.83 -6.06
N ASN A 232 8.59 -23.13 -5.85
CA ASN A 232 8.14 -24.19 -6.75
C ASN A 232 7.32 -25.27 -6.03
N CYS A 233 6.81 -24.99 -4.83
CA CYS A 233 5.99 -25.92 -4.04
C CYS A 233 6.67 -27.26 -3.73
N ALA A 234 8.01 -27.28 -3.62
CA ALA A 234 8.75 -28.51 -3.36
C ALA A 234 8.77 -28.92 -1.88
N THR A 235 8.35 -28.04 -0.96
CA THR A 235 8.52 -28.26 0.49
C THR A 235 7.18 -28.57 1.14
N GLU A 236 7.05 -29.76 1.71
CA GLU A 236 5.87 -30.13 2.51
C GLU A 236 5.91 -29.42 3.86
N VAL A 237 4.85 -28.68 4.19
CA VAL A 237 4.70 -27.90 5.43
C VAL A 237 4.79 -28.79 6.68
N SER A 238 4.31 -30.03 6.60
CA SER A 238 4.37 -30.99 7.71
C SER A 238 5.80 -31.37 8.13
N SER A 239 6.74 -31.33 7.17
CA SER A 239 8.16 -31.60 7.43
C SER A 239 8.84 -30.47 8.20
N TYR A 240 8.24 -29.27 8.20
CA TYR A 240 8.73 -28.08 8.88
C TYR A 240 8.46 -28.13 10.39
N PHE A 241 7.24 -28.51 10.77
CA PHE A 241 6.82 -28.60 12.17
C PHE A 241 7.46 -29.76 12.96
N GLY A 242 8.18 -30.66 12.29
CA GLY A 242 8.96 -31.74 12.91
C GLY A 242 10.42 -31.38 13.21
N ALA A 243 10.93 -30.29 12.64
CA ALA A 243 12.33 -29.89 12.79
C ALA A 243 12.50 -28.98 14.01
N LYS A 244 12.99 -29.53 15.12
CA LYS A 244 13.36 -28.71 16.27
C LYS A 244 14.47 -27.73 15.88
N THR A 245 14.22 -26.43 16.09
CA THR A 245 15.22 -25.39 15.92
C THR A 245 16.38 -25.60 16.89
N LYS A 246 17.61 -25.74 16.37
CA LYS A 246 18.82 -25.77 17.21
C LYS A 246 19.45 -24.39 17.24
N CYS A 247 19.03 -23.58 18.20
CA CYS A 247 19.73 -22.33 18.51
C CYS A 247 21.10 -22.64 19.13
N ALA A 248 22.13 -21.86 18.76
CA ALA A 248 23.49 -22.01 19.27
C ALA A 248 23.48 -22.05 20.81
N GLU A 249 24.11 -23.07 21.40
CA GLU A 249 24.01 -23.39 22.84
C GLU A 249 24.58 -22.30 23.79
N ASN A 250 25.14 -21.21 23.25
CA ASN A 250 25.88 -20.20 24.00
C ASN A 250 25.18 -18.83 24.12
N GLU A 251 24.01 -18.65 23.53
CA GLU A 251 23.31 -17.34 23.50
C GLU A 251 22.09 -17.31 24.42
N GLY A 252 22.31 -17.60 25.71
CA GLY A 252 21.34 -17.46 26.81
C GLY A 252 19.88 -17.88 26.54
N ARG A 253 18.94 -17.33 27.30
CA ARG A 253 17.51 -17.71 27.30
C ARG A 253 16.70 -16.63 26.58
N ARG A 254 15.82 -17.02 25.67
CA ARG A 254 15.05 -16.07 24.84
C ARG A 254 13.67 -15.88 25.43
N ASP A 255 13.11 -14.68 25.40
CA ASP A 255 11.76 -14.44 25.91
C ASP A 255 10.80 -14.07 24.76
N LEU A 256 9.65 -14.75 24.73
CA LEU A 256 8.56 -14.50 23.80
C LEU A 256 7.29 -14.18 24.57
N ALA A 257 6.73 -12.99 24.33
CA ALA A 257 5.43 -12.61 24.85
C ALA A 257 4.39 -12.70 23.73
N ILE A 258 3.30 -13.41 23.99
CA ILE A 258 2.17 -13.45 23.06
C ILE A 258 1.03 -12.61 23.63
N LEU A 259 0.56 -11.67 22.82
CA LEU A 259 -0.54 -10.78 23.14
C LEU A 259 -1.75 -11.15 22.29
N VAL A 260 -2.86 -11.54 22.91
CA VAL A 260 -4.03 -12.07 22.18
C VAL A 260 -5.25 -11.19 22.39
N ASP A 261 -5.81 -10.67 21.31
CA ASP A 261 -7.12 -10.02 21.33
C ASP A 261 -8.23 -11.05 21.50
N VAL A 262 -8.92 -10.91 22.63
CA VAL A 262 -10.08 -11.69 23.05
C VAL A 262 -11.37 -10.85 23.05
N SER A 263 -11.29 -9.61 22.54
CA SER A 263 -12.44 -8.72 22.39
C SER A 263 -13.41 -9.25 21.32
N GLY A 264 -14.63 -8.70 21.32
CA GLY A 264 -15.65 -9.05 20.35
C GLY A 264 -16.27 -10.45 20.55
N LYS A 265 -16.64 -11.09 19.45
CA LYS A 265 -17.44 -12.33 19.44
C LYS A 265 -16.54 -13.57 19.44
N THR A 266 -17.01 -14.64 20.07
CA THR A 266 -16.30 -15.92 20.29
C THR A 266 -16.00 -16.75 19.03
N ASN A 267 -16.42 -16.31 17.84
CA ASN A 267 -16.29 -17.08 16.60
C ASN A 267 -14.86 -17.14 16.05
N ARG A 268 -13.91 -16.39 16.62
CA ARG A 268 -12.50 -16.37 16.21
C ARG A 268 -11.58 -17.22 17.09
N ARG A 269 -12.14 -17.78 18.17
CA ARG A 269 -11.42 -18.57 19.16
C ARG A 269 -10.66 -19.74 18.55
N THR A 270 -11.30 -20.48 17.64
CA THR A 270 -10.72 -21.69 17.07
C THR A 270 -9.45 -21.39 16.27
N ASP A 271 -9.50 -20.38 15.39
CA ASP A 271 -8.38 -20.05 14.51
C ASP A 271 -7.16 -19.54 15.30
N VAL A 272 -7.39 -18.66 16.28
CA VAL A 272 -6.32 -18.15 17.15
C VAL A 272 -5.72 -19.28 18.00
N PHE A 273 -6.55 -20.17 18.53
CA PHE A 273 -6.07 -21.29 19.34
C PHE A 273 -5.26 -22.29 18.52
N GLU A 274 -5.72 -22.60 17.32
CA GLU A 274 -5.00 -23.48 16.42
C GLU A 274 -3.65 -22.87 16.03
N PHE A 275 -3.63 -21.59 15.67
CA PHE A 275 -2.38 -20.87 15.40
C PHE A 275 -1.41 -20.88 16.60
N LEU A 276 -1.88 -20.51 17.80
CA LEU A 276 -1.06 -20.56 19.02
C LEU A 276 -0.52 -21.96 19.31
N LYS A 277 -1.34 -22.99 19.08
CA LYS A 277 -0.93 -24.39 19.24
C LYS A 277 0.19 -24.74 18.26
N ARG A 278 0.09 -24.36 16.99
CA ARG A 278 1.16 -24.58 16.00
C ARG A 278 2.46 -23.86 16.39
N VAL A 279 2.37 -22.59 16.78
CA VAL A 279 3.52 -21.78 17.21
C VAL A 279 4.19 -22.42 18.43
N THR A 280 3.44 -22.71 19.48
CA THR A 280 3.98 -23.25 20.75
C THR A 280 4.55 -24.66 20.61
N GLN A 281 4.01 -25.49 19.72
CA GLN A 281 4.56 -26.81 19.38
C GLN A 281 5.90 -26.74 18.64
N SER A 282 6.16 -25.62 17.97
CA SER A 282 7.38 -25.40 17.17
C SER A 282 8.53 -24.80 17.98
N ILE A 283 8.23 -24.29 19.18
CA ILE A 283 9.20 -23.63 20.05
C ILE A 283 9.87 -24.63 20.99
N ASP A 284 11.19 -24.54 21.13
CA ASP A 284 11.94 -25.28 22.17
C ASP A 284 11.75 -24.59 23.53
N LEU A 285 10.70 -24.99 24.26
CA LEU A 285 10.30 -24.42 25.55
C LEU A 285 11.36 -24.60 26.66
N ASP A 286 12.39 -25.43 26.47
CA ASP A 286 13.53 -25.50 27.38
C ASP A 286 14.47 -24.29 27.24
N LYS A 287 14.36 -23.56 26.11
CA LYS A 287 15.22 -22.41 25.75
C LYS A 287 14.48 -21.09 25.67
N VAL A 288 13.16 -21.13 25.52
CA VAL A 288 12.30 -19.95 25.37
C VAL A 288 11.37 -19.81 26.57
N LYS A 289 11.40 -18.66 27.26
CA LYS A 289 10.36 -18.32 28.23
C LYS A 289 9.18 -17.74 27.47
N LEU A 290 7.99 -18.26 27.75
CA LEU A 290 6.77 -17.81 27.10
C LEU A 290 5.91 -17.04 28.10
N SER A 291 5.43 -15.87 27.74
CA SER A 291 4.33 -15.19 28.44
C SER A 291 3.12 -15.05 27.53
N LEU A 292 1.93 -14.98 28.14
CA LEU A 292 0.66 -14.84 27.43
C LEU A 292 -0.21 -13.80 28.14
N THR A 293 -0.55 -12.75 27.40
CA THR A 293 -1.39 -11.63 27.85
C THR A 293 -2.61 -11.52 26.95
N THR A 294 -3.78 -11.20 27.49
CA THR A 294 -4.99 -10.97 26.69
C THR A 294 -5.40 -9.50 26.64
N LEU A 295 -6.00 -9.10 25.51
CA LEU A 295 -6.61 -7.79 25.26
C LEU A 295 -8.12 -7.98 25.15
N GLY A 296 -8.96 -7.18 25.80
CA GLY A 296 -10.40 -7.20 25.46
C GLY A 296 -11.35 -6.91 26.61
N VAL A 297 -11.03 -7.34 27.82
CA VAL A 297 -11.90 -7.13 28.98
C VAL A 297 -11.72 -5.71 29.55
N SER A 298 -12.55 -5.33 30.54
CA SER A 298 -12.43 -4.02 31.22
C SER A 298 -11.02 -3.76 31.74
N ASP A 299 -10.24 -4.81 31.93
CA ASP A 299 -8.89 -4.83 32.42
C ASP A 299 -8.00 -5.69 31.50
N GLU A 300 -6.69 -5.47 31.54
CA GLU A 300 -5.72 -6.42 31.00
C GLU A 300 -5.59 -7.61 31.95
N GLU A 301 -5.46 -8.82 31.43
CA GLU A 301 -5.17 -9.99 32.26
C GLU A 301 -3.88 -10.63 31.77
N LEU A 302 -2.82 -10.51 32.58
CA LEU A 302 -1.66 -11.37 32.43
C LEU A 302 -2.08 -12.78 32.85
N ILE A 303 -2.45 -13.58 31.86
CA ILE A 303 -2.90 -14.96 32.11
C ILE A 303 -1.70 -15.84 32.46
N PHE A 304 -0.55 -15.54 31.85
CA PHE A 304 0.65 -16.36 31.99
C PHE A 304 1.92 -15.50 32.06
N PRO A 305 2.64 -15.49 33.20
CA PRO A 305 3.92 -14.79 33.28
C PRO A 305 5.00 -15.51 32.46
N ALA A 306 6.06 -14.79 32.07
CA ALA A 306 7.20 -15.39 31.36
C ALA A 306 7.90 -16.42 32.25
N GLN A 307 7.63 -17.70 31.99
CA GLN A 307 8.22 -18.80 32.74
C GLN A 307 8.42 -20.03 31.84
N PHE A 308 9.24 -20.96 32.33
CA PHE A 308 9.40 -22.27 31.68
C PHE A 308 8.17 -23.10 31.95
N SER A 309 7.49 -23.49 30.88
CA SER A 309 6.24 -24.21 30.96
C SER A 309 6.21 -25.35 29.99
N SER A 310 5.54 -26.41 30.39
CA SER A 310 5.31 -27.53 29.47
C SER A 310 4.28 -27.13 28.42
N LEU A 311 4.39 -27.71 27.22
CA LEU A 311 3.38 -27.53 26.17
C LEU A 311 1.95 -27.79 26.69
N ALA A 312 1.77 -28.81 27.55
CA ALA A 312 0.46 -29.14 28.12
C ALA A 312 -0.10 -28.02 29.03
N GLU A 313 0.76 -27.31 29.76
CA GLU A 313 0.36 -26.18 30.60
C GLU A 313 -0.03 -24.97 29.75
N ILE A 314 0.71 -24.71 28.67
CA ILE A 314 0.40 -23.66 27.70
C ILE A 314 -0.92 -23.97 27.00
N GLU A 315 -1.10 -25.18 26.47
CA GLU A 315 -2.36 -25.60 25.82
C GLU A 315 -3.55 -25.48 26.78
N THR A 316 -3.41 -25.92 28.04
CA THR A 316 -4.46 -25.78 29.07
C THR A 316 -4.77 -24.31 29.34
N THR A 317 -3.75 -23.47 29.41
CA THR A 317 -3.90 -22.03 29.65
C THR A 317 -4.63 -21.36 28.48
N VAL A 318 -4.20 -21.64 27.25
CA VAL A 318 -4.82 -21.12 26.03
C VAL A 318 -6.29 -21.56 25.96
N GLU A 319 -6.59 -22.83 26.22
CA GLU A 319 -7.97 -23.33 26.23
C GLU A 319 -8.84 -22.66 27.29
N SER A 320 -8.26 -22.21 28.40
CA SER A 320 -8.95 -21.55 29.51
C SER A 320 -9.26 -20.06 29.28
N ILE A 321 -8.68 -19.44 28.24
CA ILE A 321 -8.89 -18.03 27.92
C ILE A 321 -10.38 -17.73 27.79
N LYS A 322 -10.85 -16.73 28.54
CA LYS A 322 -12.21 -16.23 28.46
C LYS A 322 -12.30 -15.22 27.32
N TRP A 323 -13.04 -15.59 26.29
CA TRP A 323 -13.36 -14.71 25.17
C TRP A 323 -14.54 -13.81 25.52
N GLY A 324 -14.39 -12.52 25.23
CA GLY A 324 -15.40 -11.52 25.50
C GLY A 324 -14.76 -10.20 25.88
N GLY A 325 -15.46 -9.11 25.59
CA GLY A 325 -14.94 -7.77 25.76
C GLY A 325 -15.46 -6.84 24.67
N ASP A 326 -15.74 -5.59 25.03
CA ASP A 326 -16.33 -4.63 24.09
C ASP A 326 -15.25 -3.82 23.35
N LYS A 327 -13.98 -3.98 23.71
CA LYS A 327 -12.89 -3.05 23.40
C LYS A 327 -11.53 -3.72 23.28
N THR A 328 -10.85 -3.55 22.15
CA THR A 328 -9.41 -3.85 22.01
C THR A 328 -8.59 -2.75 22.71
N LYS A 329 -7.70 -3.13 23.62
CA LYS A 329 -6.82 -2.23 24.41
C LYS A 329 -5.34 -2.58 24.21
N THR A 330 -4.91 -2.70 22.96
CA THR A 330 -3.54 -2.99 22.52
C THR A 330 -2.46 -2.22 23.29
N MET A 331 -2.63 -0.92 23.55
CA MET A 331 -1.66 -0.13 24.34
C MET A 331 -1.31 -0.82 25.67
N LEU A 332 -2.35 -1.17 26.41
CA LEU A 332 -2.25 -1.62 27.77
C LEU A 332 -1.62 -3.02 27.82
N GLY A 333 -2.10 -3.93 26.96
CA GLY A 333 -1.52 -5.25 26.87
C GLY A 333 -0.11 -5.28 26.27
N MET A 334 0.25 -4.35 25.37
CA MET A 334 1.63 -4.20 24.88
C MET A 334 2.57 -3.83 26.03
N SER A 335 2.21 -2.84 26.85
CA SER A 335 2.99 -2.45 28.03
C SER A 335 3.13 -3.60 29.04
N THR A 336 2.08 -4.41 29.21
CA THR A 336 2.12 -5.59 30.09
C THR A 336 2.96 -6.73 29.51
N ALA A 337 2.86 -6.99 28.20
CA ALA A 337 3.70 -7.95 27.50
C ALA A 337 5.18 -7.56 27.58
N ALA A 338 5.53 -6.30 27.28
CA ALA A 338 6.89 -5.79 27.35
C ALA A 338 7.49 -5.92 28.77
N ARG A 339 6.73 -5.60 29.82
CA ARG A 339 7.17 -5.76 31.22
C ARG A 339 7.35 -7.22 31.66
N SER A 340 6.81 -8.17 30.91
CA SER A 340 6.99 -9.59 31.20
C SER A 340 8.29 -10.17 30.63
N LEU A 341 8.97 -9.44 29.73
CA LEU A 341 10.21 -9.85 29.08
C LEU A 341 11.42 -9.35 29.86
N ASP A 342 12.50 -10.14 29.90
CA ASP A 342 13.74 -9.81 30.58
C ASP A 342 14.71 -9.02 29.68
N THR A 343 14.37 -7.76 29.42
CA THR A 343 15.18 -6.87 28.55
C THR A 343 16.54 -6.46 29.13
N GLU A 344 16.91 -6.94 30.33
CA GLU A 344 18.23 -6.66 30.93
C GLU A 344 19.35 -7.54 30.35
N ASP A 345 18.98 -8.64 29.68
CA ASP A 345 19.94 -9.47 28.98
C ASP A 345 20.17 -9.00 27.53
N SER A 346 21.22 -9.53 26.89
CA SER A 346 21.59 -9.14 25.52
C SER A 346 20.91 -10.02 24.47
N ILE A 347 19.74 -10.57 24.79
CA ILE A 347 19.07 -11.59 23.98
C ILE A 347 17.87 -10.95 23.31
N ALA A 348 17.56 -11.42 22.10
CA ALA A 348 16.48 -10.87 21.32
C ALA A 348 15.13 -11.28 21.94
N ASP A 349 14.44 -10.28 22.50
CA ASP A 349 13.08 -10.39 23.00
C ASP A 349 12.06 -10.16 21.88
N MET A 350 10.92 -10.82 21.97
CA MET A 350 9.85 -10.67 20.97
C MET A 350 8.46 -10.55 21.61
N ILE A 351 7.63 -9.69 21.01
CA ILE A 351 6.18 -9.68 21.23
C ILE A 351 5.47 -10.08 19.94
N LEU A 352 4.61 -11.10 20.02
CA LEU A 352 3.66 -11.47 18.97
C LEU A 352 2.26 -10.96 19.33
N VAL A 353 1.75 -9.98 18.58
CA VAL A 353 0.41 -9.40 18.75
C VAL A 353 -0.57 -10.06 17.81
N ILE A 354 -1.56 -10.77 18.34
CA ILE A 354 -2.66 -11.36 17.58
C ILE A 354 -3.88 -10.49 17.83
N SER A 355 -4.32 -9.72 16.83
CA SER A 355 -5.47 -8.82 16.95
C SER A 355 -6.53 -9.12 15.92
N ASP A 356 -7.78 -8.78 16.22
CA ASP A 356 -8.95 -8.99 15.36
C ASP A 356 -9.68 -7.67 15.04
N GLY A 357 -9.12 -6.56 15.54
CA GLY A 357 -9.71 -5.25 15.57
C GLY A 357 -8.72 -4.15 15.98
N TRP A 358 -9.27 -2.94 16.03
CA TRP A 358 -8.57 -1.68 16.23
C TRP A 358 -8.51 -1.27 17.70
N GLU A 359 -7.42 -0.62 18.10
CA GLU A 359 -7.32 0.03 19.41
C GLU A 359 -8.50 0.99 19.65
N SER A 360 -9.31 0.67 20.66
CA SER A 360 -10.61 1.30 20.91
C SER A 360 -10.51 2.45 21.93
N GLY A 361 -9.66 3.43 21.64
CA GLY A 361 -9.69 4.71 22.33
C GLY A 361 -8.36 5.43 22.51
N ASN A 362 -7.21 4.77 22.33
CA ASN A 362 -5.90 5.42 22.48
C ASN A 362 -4.86 4.88 21.49
N ILE A 363 -5.09 5.13 20.19
CA ILE A 363 -4.17 4.71 19.12
C ILE A 363 -2.76 5.28 19.35
N GLU A 364 -2.65 6.56 19.71
CA GLU A 364 -1.37 7.20 20.02
C GLU A 364 -0.65 6.47 21.17
N GLY A 365 -1.37 6.09 22.22
CA GLY A 365 -0.83 5.30 23.32
C GLY A 365 -0.34 3.92 22.88
N ALA A 366 -1.04 3.25 21.96
CA ALA A 366 -0.61 1.96 21.43
C ALA A 366 0.68 2.10 20.61
N MET A 367 0.76 3.14 19.76
CA MET A 367 1.97 3.48 19.01
C MET A 367 3.14 3.84 19.92
N ASN A 368 2.90 4.62 20.98
CA ASN A 368 3.93 4.95 21.96
C ASN A 368 4.40 3.71 22.72
N SER A 369 3.51 2.80 23.09
CA SER A 369 3.88 1.55 23.78
C SER A 369 4.71 0.63 22.89
N ALA A 370 4.39 0.58 21.59
CA ALA A 370 5.20 -0.12 20.61
C ALA A 370 6.56 0.55 20.37
N SER A 371 6.58 1.89 20.35
CA SER A 371 7.81 2.70 20.31
C SER A 371 8.74 2.38 21.48
N ASP A 372 8.18 2.37 22.69
CA ASP A 372 8.87 2.07 23.93
C ASP A 372 9.41 0.63 23.95
N ALA A 373 8.60 -0.35 23.50
CA ALA A 373 9.00 -1.74 23.41
C ALA A 373 10.21 -1.93 22.49
N ALA A 374 10.19 -1.39 21.26
CA ALA A 374 11.35 -1.55 20.38
C ALA A 374 12.55 -0.70 20.81
N SER A 375 12.33 0.43 21.49
CA SER A 375 13.41 1.18 22.14
C SER A 375 14.09 0.39 23.26
N ALA A 376 13.38 -0.57 23.86
CA ALA A 376 13.93 -1.54 24.81
C ALA A 376 14.57 -2.77 24.15
N GLY A 377 14.69 -2.79 22.81
CA GLY A 377 15.28 -3.91 22.06
C GLY A 377 14.31 -5.05 21.75
N ILE A 378 13.00 -4.88 22.01
CA ILE A 378 12.00 -5.91 21.77
C ILE A 378 11.55 -5.85 20.30
N THR A 379 11.58 -7.00 19.62
CA THR A 379 11.03 -7.12 18.26
C THR A 379 9.52 -7.32 18.31
N LEU A 380 8.78 -6.51 17.55
CA LEU A 380 7.33 -6.61 17.47
C LEU A 380 6.92 -7.34 16.19
N VAL A 381 6.07 -8.34 16.33
CA VAL A 381 5.43 -9.10 15.25
C VAL A 381 3.92 -9.07 15.48
N ALA A 382 3.14 -9.01 14.41
CA ALA A 382 1.70 -8.92 14.46
C ALA A 382 1.01 -9.93 13.54
N ALA A 383 -0.17 -10.37 13.94
CA ALA A 383 -1.01 -11.32 13.24
C ALA A 383 -2.47 -10.84 13.29
N ALA A 384 -3.03 -10.44 12.14
CA ALA A 384 -4.41 -9.97 12.02
C ALA A 384 -5.39 -11.15 11.81
N VAL A 385 -6.46 -11.24 12.60
CA VAL A 385 -7.41 -12.36 12.55
C VAL A 385 -8.63 -11.99 11.70
N ALA A 386 -8.73 -12.57 10.50
CA ALA A 386 -9.80 -12.24 9.57
C ALA A 386 -11.17 -12.80 9.97
N THR A 387 -12.24 -11.98 9.89
CA THR A 387 -13.61 -12.47 10.10
C THR A 387 -14.20 -13.19 8.88
N PRO A 388 -15.15 -14.12 9.08
CA PRO A 388 -16.00 -14.60 7.99
C PRO A 388 -16.81 -13.49 7.29
N SER A 389 -17.22 -12.44 8.00
CA SER A 389 -17.94 -11.29 7.42
C SER A 389 -17.08 -10.41 6.50
N THR A 390 -15.76 -10.45 6.68
CA THR A 390 -14.77 -9.79 5.79
C THR A 390 -14.36 -10.68 4.63
N ARG A 391 -14.87 -11.93 4.51
CA ARG A 391 -14.55 -12.82 3.36
C ARG A 391 -15.37 -12.55 2.10
N THR A 392 -16.55 -11.95 2.22
CA THR A 392 -17.50 -11.81 1.09
C THR A 392 -17.68 -10.39 0.58
N LYS A 393 -17.17 -9.39 1.32
CA LYS A 393 -16.97 -8.03 0.84
C LYS A 393 -15.47 -7.87 0.67
N THR A 394 -15.04 -7.60 -0.57
CA THR A 394 -13.69 -7.21 -1.04
C THR A 394 -12.60 -7.11 0.03
N GLN A 395 -11.41 -7.71 -0.24
CA GLN A 395 -10.17 -7.73 0.57
C GLN A 395 -9.84 -6.45 1.40
N ASN A 396 -10.39 -5.31 1.00
CA ASN A 396 -10.27 -3.97 1.58
C ASN A 396 -10.61 -3.82 3.09
N LEU A 397 -11.29 -4.75 3.75
CA LEU A 397 -11.67 -4.56 5.17
C LEU A 397 -10.61 -4.99 6.19
N LEU A 398 -9.58 -5.74 5.77
CA LEU A 398 -8.45 -6.10 6.65
C LEU A 398 -7.36 -5.03 6.65
N GLU A 399 -7.30 -4.18 5.63
CA GLU A 399 -6.23 -3.20 5.45
C GLU A 399 -6.12 -2.20 6.59
N PRO A 400 -7.22 -1.65 7.11
CA PRO A 400 -7.10 -0.70 8.20
C PRO A 400 -6.45 -1.38 9.44
N GLU A 401 -6.81 -2.64 9.70
CA GLU A 401 -6.26 -3.39 10.83
C GLU A 401 -4.79 -3.78 10.61
N LEU A 402 -4.45 -4.23 9.40
CA LEU A 402 -3.08 -4.52 9.00
C LEU A 402 -2.20 -3.27 9.04
N ASP A 403 -2.71 -2.10 8.65
CA ASP A 403 -2.03 -0.81 8.73
C ASP A 403 -1.75 -0.40 10.18
N PHE A 404 -2.74 -0.56 11.06
CA PHE A 404 -2.55 -0.33 12.50
C PHE A 404 -1.47 -1.26 13.06
N LEU A 405 -1.51 -2.55 12.73
CA LEU A 405 -0.50 -3.52 13.18
C LEU A 405 0.88 -3.25 12.57
N ALA A 406 0.95 -2.85 11.30
CA ALA A 406 2.20 -2.44 10.64
C ALA A 406 2.82 -1.24 11.33
N GLY A 407 2.00 -0.24 11.69
CA GLY A 407 2.42 0.91 12.49
C GLY A 407 3.02 0.52 13.85
N LEU A 408 2.45 -0.50 14.53
CA LEU A 408 3.02 -1.01 15.78
C LEU A 408 4.41 -1.61 15.56
N THR A 409 4.64 -2.32 14.45
CA THR A 409 5.93 -2.98 14.19
C THR A 409 7.05 -2.03 13.72
N GLN A 410 6.87 -0.71 13.90
CA GLN A 410 7.81 0.36 13.52
C GLN A 410 8.29 0.28 12.05
N ASN A 411 7.41 -0.15 11.14
CA ASN A 411 7.70 -0.27 9.72
C ASN A 411 8.80 -1.29 9.37
N VAL A 412 8.94 -2.37 10.15
CA VAL A 412 9.72 -3.52 9.69
C VAL A 412 8.84 -4.36 8.76
N ASP A 413 8.94 -4.10 7.46
CA ASP A 413 8.28 -4.89 6.41
C ASP A 413 8.46 -6.40 6.70
N GLY A 414 7.35 -7.14 6.73
CA GLY A 414 7.36 -8.59 6.97
C GLY A 414 7.08 -9.04 8.41
N ASN A 415 6.80 -8.11 9.32
CA ASN A 415 6.39 -8.45 10.70
C ASN A 415 4.87 -8.51 10.89
N VAL A 416 4.06 -8.45 9.82
CA VAL A 416 2.60 -8.53 9.90
C VAL A 416 2.10 -9.66 9.01
N PHE A 417 1.26 -10.54 9.56
CA PHE A 417 0.66 -11.66 8.83
C PHE A 417 -0.86 -11.70 9.01
N ALA A 418 -1.59 -12.23 8.03
CA ALA A 418 -3.03 -12.45 8.14
C ALA A 418 -3.32 -13.91 8.54
N LEU A 419 -4.05 -14.10 9.65
CA LEU A 419 -4.58 -15.38 10.08
C LEU A 419 -5.90 -15.64 9.37
N ARG A 420 -5.86 -16.63 8.47
CA ARG A 420 -7.03 -17.19 7.79
C ARG A 420 -7.15 -18.66 8.17
N PRO A 421 -8.37 -19.22 8.30
CA PRO A 421 -8.53 -20.62 8.68
C PRO A 421 -7.85 -21.60 7.71
N ASP A 422 -7.83 -21.26 6.42
CA ASP A 422 -7.18 -22.02 5.35
C ASP A 422 -5.66 -21.77 5.25
N GLY A 423 -5.12 -20.86 6.07
CA GLY A 423 -3.71 -20.44 6.03
C GLY A 423 -3.00 -20.49 7.38
N ILE A 424 -3.58 -21.12 8.41
CA ILE A 424 -3.01 -21.14 9.76
C ILE A 424 -1.61 -21.78 9.78
N ASP A 425 -1.45 -22.89 9.07
CA ASP A 425 -0.16 -23.60 9.02
C ASP A 425 0.91 -22.76 8.31
N ALA A 426 0.55 -22.07 7.22
CA ALA A 426 1.48 -21.17 6.52
C ALA A 426 1.85 -19.95 7.38
N ALA A 427 0.89 -19.35 8.09
CA ALA A 427 1.15 -18.22 8.98
C ALA A 427 2.04 -18.64 10.17
N ALA A 428 1.80 -19.82 10.75
CA ALA A 428 2.64 -20.35 11.82
C ALA A 428 4.06 -20.66 11.33
N ALA A 429 4.22 -21.23 10.13
CA ALA A 429 5.53 -21.45 9.53
C ALA A 429 6.27 -20.12 9.30
N SER A 430 5.59 -19.11 8.73
CA SER A 430 6.15 -17.78 8.48
C SER A 430 6.60 -17.09 9.77
N PHE A 431 5.79 -17.17 10.83
CA PHE A 431 6.18 -16.68 12.15
C PHE A 431 7.42 -17.40 12.68
N MET A 432 7.48 -18.74 12.54
CA MET A 432 8.61 -19.51 13.01
C MET A 432 9.90 -19.23 12.23
N ASP A 433 9.81 -18.93 10.94
CA ASP A 433 10.97 -18.49 10.14
C ASP A 433 11.52 -17.17 10.64
N LEU A 434 10.64 -16.19 10.86
CA LEU A 434 11.01 -14.90 11.42
C LEU A 434 11.60 -15.07 12.83
N PHE A 435 10.95 -15.86 13.68
CA PHE A 435 11.42 -16.17 15.02
C PHE A 435 12.81 -16.82 14.96
N ASN A 436 13.02 -17.86 14.16
CA ASN A 436 14.31 -18.53 14.07
C ASN A 436 15.42 -17.62 13.51
N ALA A 437 15.10 -16.79 12.51
CA ALA A 437 16.03 -15.85 11.89
C ALA A 437 16.51 -14.79 12.88
N LEU A 438 15.58 -14.16 13.62
CA LEU A 438 15.89 -13.17 14.65
C LEU A 438 16.71 -13.76 15.80
N GLN A 439 16.51 -15.06 16.03
CA GLN A 439 17.20 -15.77 17.08
C GLN A 439 18.55 -16.36 16.61
N ASN A 440 19.06 -16.04 15.42
CA ASN A 440 20.31 -16.60 14.86
C ASN A 440 20.37 -18.14 14.95
N CYS A 441 19.22 -18.81 14.90
CA CYS A 441 19.18 -20.25 15.06
C CYS A 441 19.44 -20.93 13.72
N GLU A 442 20.37 -21.90 13.68
CA GLU A 442 20.48 -22.76 12.50
C GLU A 442 19.25 -23.66 12.45
N ILE A 443 18.45 -23.48 11.40
CA ILE A 443 17.41 -24.44 11.06
C ILE A 443 18.13 -25.75 10.69
N SER A 444 17.89 -26.84 11.40
CA SER A 444 18.68 -28.08 11.25
C SER A 444 18.48 -28.83 9.92
N ASN A 445 17.57 -28.34 9.08
CA ASN A 445 17.22 -28.92 7.79
C ASN A 445 17.74 -27.99 6.69
N ASP A 446 18.67 -28.46 5.85
CA ASP A 446 19.25 -27.67 4.76
C ASP A 446 18.20 -27.21 3.73
N ALA A 447 17.10 -27.97 3.53
CA ALA A 447 15.98 -27.55 2.68
C ALA A 447 15.17 -26.41 3.32
N ALA A 448 15.11 -26.37 4.66
CA ALA A 448 14.49 -25.27 5.39
C ALA A 448 15.44 -24.07 5.54
N LYS A 449 16.77 -24.28 5.59
CA LYS A 449 17.75 -23.19 5.47
C LYS A 449 17.71 -22.55 4.09
N GLU A 450 17.64 -23.36 3.04
CA GLU A 450 17.49 -22.87 1.67
C GLU A 450 16.13 -22.21 1.53
N ALA A 451 15.01 -22.77 2.03
CA ALA A 451 13.71 -22.11 2.03
C ALA A 451 13.65 -20.82 2.87
N ALA A 452 14.34 -20.70 4.01
CA ALA A 452 14.36 -19.48 4.83
C ALA A 452 15.32 -18.41 4.29
N ALA A 453 16.48 -18.81 3.75
CA ALA A 453 17.42 -17.92 3.06
C ALA A 453 16.88 -17.47 1.70
N LEU A 454 16.14 -18.35 1.01
CA LEU A 454 15.34 -18.01 -0.16
C LEU A 454 14.15 -17.17 0.30
N TYR A 455 13.35 -17.47 1.31
CA TYR A 455 12.25 -16.59 1.79
C TYR A 455 12.72 -15.17 2.20
N LEU A 456 13.92 -15.04 2.77
CA LEU A 456 14.57 -13.74 3.03
C LEU A 456 15.11 -13.05 1.74
N ALA A 457 15.32 -13.79 0.65
CA ALA A 457 15.87 -13.32 -0.64
C ALA A 457 14.87 -13.28 -1.83
N THR A 458 13.85 -14.13 -1.82
CA THR A 458 12.63 -14.25 -2.63
C THR A 458 11.50 -13.77 -1.74
N LYS A 459 11.52 -12.44 -1.55
CA LYS A 459 10.33 -11.65 -1.28
C LYS A 459 9.20 -12.11 -2.20
N VAL A 460 8.28 -12.90 -1.68
CA VAL A 460 6.95 -13.00 -2.26
C VAL A 460 6.27 -11.68 -1.95
N VAL A 461 6.27 -10.85 -2.98
CA VAL A 461 5.34 -9.75 -3.21
C VAL A 461 3.94 -10.25 -2.89
N ILE A 462 3.39 -9.79 -1.77
CA ILE A 462 1.94 -9.62 -1.72
C ILE A 462 1.64 -8.45 -2.66
N SER A 463 0.61 -8.58 -3.51
CA SER A 463 0.28 -7.59 -4.54
C SER A 463 0.32 -6.17 -3.98
N THR A 464 0.74 -5.19 -4.79
CA THR A 464 1.10 -3.80 -4.46
C THR A 464 0.03 -2.91 -3.80
N LYS A 465 -0.97 -3.52 -3.17
CA LYS A 465 -1.70 -2.96 -2.03
C LYS A 465 -0.90 -2.97 -0.72
N GLU A 466 0.16 -3.79 -0.61
CA GLU A 466 0.73 -4.15 0.70
C GLU A 466 2.14 -3.62 1.04
N ALA A 467 2.75 -2.76 0.22
CA ALA A 467 4.02 -2.09 0.58
C ALA A 467 3.91 -0.55 0.64
N PHE A 468 2.74 0.02 0.37
CA PHE A 468 2.62 1.46 0.09
C PHE A 468 2.37 2.36 1.32
N ASN A 469 2.41 1.82 2.53
CA ASN A 469 2.10 2.57 3.76
C ASN A 469 3.30 2.73 4.73
N LEU A 470 4.52 2.43 4.31
CA LEU A 470 5.64 2.15 5.24
C LEU A 470 6.67 3.28 5.43
N GLN A 471 6.44 4.50 4.94
CA GLN A 471 7.37 5.62 5.22
C GLN A 471 6.77 6.93 5.78
N SER A 472 5.45 7.11 5.92
CA SER A 472 4.92 8.41 6.41
C SER A 472 3.53 8.44 7.06
N THR A 473 2.99 7.32 7.53
CA THR A 473 1.53 7.16 7.66
C THR A 473 0.90 7.56 8.98
N GLY A 474 1.70 7.82 10.01
CA GLY A 474 1.24 8.54 11.20
C GLY A 474 0.72 9.96 10.88
N SER A 475 1.18 10.58 9.80
CA SER A 475 0.68 11.88 9.33
C SER A 475 -0.29 11.79 8.14
N MET A 476 -0.30 10.65 7.44
CA MET A 476 -0.98 10.49 6.15
C MET A 476 -2.46 10.10 6.31
N ILE A 477 -2.80 9.23 7.27
CA ILE A 477 -4.20 8.86 7.56
C ILE A 477 -4.98 10.05 8.14
N ASP A 478 -4.35 10.86 8.99
CA ASP A 478 -4.91 12.14 9.40
C ASP A 478 -5.08 13.05 8.17
N PHE A 479 -4.05 13.20 7.33
CA PHE A 479 -4.12 14.04 6.13
C PHE A 479 -5.26 13.66 5.17
N PHE A 480 -5.48 12.38 4.85
CA PHE A 480 -6.55 11.92 3.93
C PHE A 480 -7.96 12.18 4.49
N GLY A 481 -8.16 12.05 5.80
CA GLY A 481 -9.43 12.43 6.46
C GLY A 481 -9.71 13.94 6.43
N TYR A 482 -8.70 14.77 6.16
CA TYR A 482 -8.79 16.22 6.06
C TYR A 482 -8.74 16.76 4.62
N LEU A 483 -8.62 15.89 3.61
CA LEU A 483 -8.64 16.31 2.22
C LEU A 483 -10.04 16.74 1.76
N PRO A 484 -10.15 17.68 0.80
CA PRO A 484 -11.43 18.06 0.22
C PRO A 484 -12.10 16.88 -0.50
N ASP A 485 -13.44 16.90 -0.62
CA ASP A 485 -14.27 15.82 -1.19
C ASP A 485 -13.78 15.23 -2.53
N TRP A 486 -13.02 15.98 -3.33
CA TRP A 486 -12.46 15.47 -4.58
C TRP A 486 -11.31 14.48 -4.37
N ALA A 487 -10.49 14.63 -3.34
CA ALA A 487 -9.39 13.71 -3.09
C ALA A 487 -9.84 12.41 -2.41
N GLN A 488 -11.04 12.42 -1.80
CA GLN A 488 -11.72 11.21 -1.32
C GLN A 488 -12.29 10.36 -2.47
N LYS A 489 -12.23 10.83 -3.72
CA LYS A 489 -12.60 10.05 -4.91
C LYS A 489 -11.50 9.07 -5.34
N PHE A 490 -10.25 9.26 -4.88
CA PHE A 490 -9.15 8.30 -5.01
C PHE A 490 -9.09 7.42 -3.76
#